data_AF-A0A1V4T0V3-F1
#
_entry.id   AF-A0A1V4T0V3-F1
#
_cell.length_a   1.000
_cell.length_b   1.000
_cell.length_c   1.000
_cell.angle_alpha   90.00
_cell.angle_beta   90.00
_cell.angle_gamma   90.00
#
_symmetry.space_group_name_H-M   'P 1'
#
loop_
_entity.id
_entity.type
_entity.pdbx_description
1 polymer ?
#
loop_
_entity_poly.entity_id
_entity_poly.type
_entity_poly.pdbx_seq_one_letter_code
_entity_poly.pdbx_strand_id
1 'polypeptide(L)'
;LAELSKICSIYGYGYAFLYTDENGEIQCTYNSPLDIIMVHSDTIDESPRFAIRYYINHDNETCGELYTQDSKFEFNIQQKTLKEVEYFNIFNGLPLIEFVENDFRQSIFEQVKNLINHFNKALSSKANDI
;
A
#
# COMPACT_ATOMS: atom_id res chain seq x y z
N LEU A 1 13.13 -6.68 2.78
CA LEU A 1 13.62 -5.38 3.31
C LEU A 1 14.14 -4.45 2.22
N ALA A 2 15.08 -4.86 1.36
CA ALA A 2 15.60 -3.98 0.29
C ALA A 2 14.50 -3.41 -0.64
N GLU A 3 13.54 -4.25 -1.04
CA GLU A 3 12.46 -3.80 -1.92
C GLU A 3 11.48 -2.85 -1.23
N LEU A 4 11.17 -3.08 0.05
CA LEU A 4 10.35 -2.17 0.86
C LEU A 4 11.02 -0.80 1.01
N SER A 5 12.33 -0.76 1.24
CA SER A 5 13.10 0.49 1.29
C SER A 5 13.03 1.24 -0.05
N LYS A 6 13.14 0.54 -1.18
CA LYS A 6 12.95 1.14 -2.50
C LYS A 6 11.54 1.75 -2.66
N ILE A 7 10.49 1.03 -2.24
CA ILE A 7 9.10 1.53 -2.27
C ILE A 7 8.98 2.80 -1.42
N CYS A 8 9.48 2.79 -0.19
CA CYS A 8 9.44 3.94 0.71
C CYS A 8 10.22 5.13 0.13
N SER A 9 11.36 4.89 -0.52
CA SER A 9 12.09 5.96 -1.21
C SER A 9 11.28 6.59 -2.36
N ILE A 10 10.54 5.78 -3.12
CA ILE A 10 9.75 6.24 -4.27
C ILE A 10 8.48 6.96 -3.85
N TYR A 11 7.75 6.43 -2.86
CA TYR A 11 6.41 6.91 -2.50
C TYR A 11 6.35 7.66 -1.16
N GLY A 12 7.44 7.67 -0.39
CA GLY A 12 7.51 8.24 0.95
C GLY A 12 7.02 7.31 2.07
N TYR A 13 6.41 6.18 1.71
CA TYR A 13 5.96 5.15 2.64
C TYR A 13 5.65 3.85 1.88
N GLY A 14 5.46 2.76 2.60
CA GLY A 14 5.10 1.45 2.06
C GLY A 14 4.60 0.52 3.16
N TYR A 15 4.14 -0.68 2.78
CA TYR A 15 3.56 -1.62 3.74
C TYR A 15 4.30 -2.96 3.71
N ALA A 16 4.49 -3.54 4.89
CA ALA A 16 4.79 -4.96 5.05
C ALA A 16 3.51 -5.70 5.41
N PHE A 17 3.27 -6.81 4.73
CA PHE A 17 2.11 -7.66 4.96
C PHE A 17 2.58 -8.98 5.55
N LEU A 18 2.11 -9.27 6.76
CA LEU A 18 2.34 -10.51 7.47
C LEU A 18 1.21 -11.50 7.18
N TYR A 19 1.58 -12.71 6.80
CA TYR A 19 0.63 -13.78 6.57
C TYR A 19 1.21 -15.12 7.02
N THR A 20 0.34 -16.11 7.20
CA THR A 20 0.76 -17.49 7.50
C THR A 20 0.69 -18.29 6.21
N ASP A 21 1.72 -19.05 5.89
CA ASP A 21 1.68 -19.96 4.76
C ASP A 21 0.94 -21.27 5.08
N GLU A 22 0.89 -22.16 4.10
CA GLU A 22 0.25 -23.48 4.21
C GLU A 22 0.88 -24.42 5.26
N ASN A 23 2.12 -24.14 5.69
CA ASN A 23 2.82 -24.91 6.72
C ASN A 23 2.63 -24.31 8.12
N GLY A 24 1.93 -23.19 8.25
CA GLY A 24 1.78 -22.48 9.51
C GLY A 24 2.94 -21.54 9.83
N GLU A 25 3.86 -21.30 8.89
CA GLU A 25 5.01 -20.42 9.11
C GLU A 25 4.66 -18.96 8.82
N ILE A 26 5.16 -18.05 9.66
CA ILE A 26 4.98 -16.62 9.48
C ILE A 26 5.85 -16.14 8.32
N GLN A 27 5.19 -15.60 7.30
CA GLN A 27 5.81 -15.00 6.14
C GLN A 27 5.53 -13.50 6.10
N CYS A 28 6.41 -12.77 5.40
CA CYS A 28 6.27 -11.34 5.18
C CYS A 28 6.46 -11.02 3.70
N THR A 29 5.51 -10.29 3.14
CA THR A 29 5.64 -9.67 1.82
C THR A 29 5.59 -8.14 1.95
N TYR A 30 5.85 -7.43 0.86
CA TYR A 30 5.77 -5.98 0.79
C TYR A 30 4.72 -5.55 -0.23
N ASN A 31 4.07 -4.43 0.02
CA ASN A 31 3.05 -3.88 -0.86
C ASN A 31 3.29 -2.39 -1.10
N SER A 32 2.98 -1.98 -2.33
CA SER A 32 2.95 -0.59 -2.72
C SER A 32 1.85 0.14 -1.94
N PRO A 33 2.06 1.40 -1.54
CA PRO A 33 1.00 2.20 -0.96
C PRO A 33 -0.14 2.51 -1.95
N LEU A 34 0.06 2.24 -3.24
CA LEU A 34 -0.99 2.40 -4.24
C LEU A 34 -2.12 1.38 -4.08
N ASP A 35 -1.85 0.21 -3.51
CA ASP A 35 -2.84 -0.89 -3.44
C ASP A 35 -3.47 -1.04 -2.06
N ILE A 36 -3.10 -0.17 -1.11
CA ILE A 36 -3.51 -0.24 0.29
C ILE A 36 -3.98 1.11 0.80
N ILE A 37 -5.10 1.10 1.52
CA ILE A 37 -5.61 2.22 2.30
C ILE A 37 -5.59 1.80 3.77
N MET A 38 -4.68 2.38 4.56
CA MET A 38 -4.67 2.20 6.01
C MET A 38 -5.42 3.35 6.68
N VAL A 39 -6.34 3.01 7.58
CA VAL A 39 -7.12 3.99 8.34
C VAL A 39 -6.65 3.98 9.79
N HIS A 40 -6.27 5.17 10.25
CA HIS A 40 -5.79 5.42 11.60
C HIS A 40 -6.92 6.00 12.47
N SER A 41 -6.82 5.87 13.79
CA SER A 41 -7.73 6.57 14.69
C SER A 41 -7.49 8.07 14.70
N ASP A 42 -8.51 8.80 15.15
CA ASP A 42 -8.52 10.24 15.39
C ASP A 42 -7.83 10.64 16.72
N THR A 43 -7.23 9.67 17.41
CA THR A 43 -6.50 9.86 18.66
C THR A 43 -5.07 10.34 18.38
N ILE A 44 -4.43 10.92 19.41
CA ILE A 44 -3.08 11.52 19.30
C ILE A 44 -2.00 10.50 18.87
N ASP A 45 -2.19 9.23 19.21
CA ASP A 45 -1.26 8.15 18.88
C ASP A 45 -1.44 7.63 17.44
N GLU A 46 -2.44 8.12 16.69
CA GLU A 46 -2.71 7.76 15.29
C GLU A 46 -2.66 6.24 15.05
N SER A 47 -3.18 5.44 15.99
CA SER A 47 -3.08 3.97 15.92
C SER A 47 -3.80 3.41 14.69
N PRO A 48 -3.21 2.47 13.93
CA PRO A 48 -3.87 1.89 12.77
C PRO A 48 -5.04 1.00 13.21
N ARG A 49 -6.23 1.23 12.64
CA ARG A 49 -7.49 0.58 13.05
C ARG A 49 -7.93 -0.52 12.09
N PHE A 50 -7.83 -0.26 10.80
CA PHE A 50 -8.09 -1.24 9.77
C PHE A 50 -7.35 -0.87 8.49
N ALA A 51 -7.13 -1.86 7.63
CA ALA A 51 -6.48 -1.66 6.35
C ALA A 51 -7.29 -2.32 5.24
N ILE A 52 -7.41 -1.64 4.11
CA ILE A 52 -8.04 -2.15 2.91
C ILE A 52 -6.95 -2.39 1.89
N ARG A 53 -6.80 -3.63 1.43
CA ARG A 53 -5.99 -3.96 0.26
C ARG A 53 -6.92 -4.17 -0.92
N TYR A 54 -6.69 -3.50 -2.04
CA TYR A 54 -7.53 -3.64 -3.23
C TYR A 54 -6.69 -3.96 -4.46
N TYR A 55 -7.31 -4.61 -5.43
CA TYR A 55 -6.65 -5.05 -6.66
C TYR A 55 -7.68 -5.25 -7.78
N ILE A 56 -7.18 -5.32 -9.01
CA ILE A 56 -7.99 -5.67 -10.18
C ILE A 56 -7.84 -7.18 -10.42
N ASN A 57 -8.96 -7.90 -10.47
CA ASN A 57 -8.96 -9.34 -10.74
C ASN A 57 -8.83 -9.65 -12.25
N HIS A 58 -8.80 -10.94 -12.61
CA HIS A 58 -8.70 -11.38 -14.01
C HIS A 58 -9.88 -10.94 -14.89
N ASP A 59 -11.04 -10.69 -14.29
CA ASP A 59 -12.25 -10.22 -14.96
C ASP A 59 -12.31 -8.68 -15.07
N ASN A 60 -11.21 -7.99 -14.74
CA ASN A 60 -11.10 -6.53 -14.71
C ASN A 60 -12.09 -5.85 -13.74
N GLU A 61 -12.47 -6.56 -12.68
CA GLU A 61 -13.27 -6.06 -11.58
C GLU A 61 -12.36 -5.63 -10.42
N THR A 62 -12.82 -4.65 -9.65
CA THR A 62 -12.13 -4.14 -8.47
C THR A 62 -12.58 -4.94 -7.25
N CYS A 63 -11.66 -5.74 -6.74
CA CYS A 63 -11.83 -6.53 -5.53
C CYS A 63 -10.99 -5.94 -4.40
N GLY A 64 -11.31 -6.32 -3.17
CA GLY A 64 -10.44 -6.01 -2.05
C GLY A 64 -10.74 -6.80 -0.81
N GLU A 65 -9.84 -6.61 0.15
CA GLU A 65 -9.78 -7.29 1.43
C GLU A 65 -9.68 -6.21 2.50
N LEU A 66 -10.64 -6.18 3.41
CA LEU A 66 -10.63 -5.34 4.61
C LEU A 66 -10.11 -6.19 5.77
N TYR A 67 -9.00 -5.76 6.35
CA TYR A 67 -8.39 -6.34 7.53
C TYR A 67 -8.70 -5.48 8.74
N THR A 68 -9.29 -6.09 9.75
CA THR A 68 -9.43 -5.53 11.10
C THR A 68 -8.58 -6.34 12.07
N GLN A 69 -8.59 -5.99 13.36
CA GLN A 69 -7.85 -6.76 14.37
C GLN A 69 -8.31 -8.22 14.46
N ASP A 70 -9.63 -8.46 14.33
CA ASP A 70 -10.22 -9.76 14.62
C ASP A 70 -10.91 -10.42 13.41
N SER A 71 -11.30 -9.64 12.40
CA SER A 71 -12.04 -10.11 11.22
C SER A 71 -11.38 -9.69 9.90
N LYS A 72 -11.59 -10.50 8.86
CA LYS A 72 -11.31 -10.17 7.46
C LYS A 72 -12.62 -10.13 6.68
N PHE A 73 -12.76 -9.16 5.79
CA PHE A 73 -13.85 -9.12 4.82
C PHE A 73 -13.31 -9.07 3.39
N GLU A 74 -13.96 -9.78 2.49
CA GLU A 74 -13.69 -9.72 1.05
C GLU A 74 -14.86 -9.03 0.34
N PHE A 75 -14.54 -8.14 -0.59
CA PHE A 75 -15.54 -7.39 -1.35
C PHE A 75 -15.21 -7.34 -2.85
N ASN A 76 -16.26 -7.15 -3.65
CA ASN A 76 -16.17 -6.83 -5.06
C ASN A 76 -17.09 -5.64 -5.35
N ILE A 77 -16.54 -4.56 -5.90
CA ILE A 77 -17.26 -3.30 -6.09
C ILE A 77 -18.34 -3.44 -7.17
N GLN A 78 -18.00 -4.07 -8.29
CA GLN A 78 -18.87 -4.26 -9.45
C GLN A 78 -20.04 -5.16 -9.09
N GLN A 79 -19.78 -6.25 -8.35
CA GLN A 79 -20.78 -7.20 -7.91
C GLN A 79 -21.53 -6.76 -6.64
N LYS A 80 -21.08 -5.67 -5.99
CA LYS A 80 -21.64 -5.15 -4.73
C LYS A 80 -21.70 -6.21 -3.63
N THR A 81 -20.66 -7.05 -3.54
CA THR A 81 -20.57 -8.10 -2.53
C THR A 81 -19.64 -7.67 -1.40
N LEU A 82 -19.99 -8.06 -0.18
CA LEU A 82 -19.15 -7.96 1.00
C LEU A 82 -19.41 -9.23 1.82
N LYS A 83 -18.35 -9.96 2.15
CA LYS A 83 -18.43 -11.22 2.88
C LYS A 83 -17.38 -11.24 3.97
N GLU A 84 -17.79 -11.59 5.17
CA GLU A 84 -16.83 -11.94 6.22
C GLU A 84 -16.25 -13.31 5.90
N VAL A 85 -14.94 -13.44 6.01
CA VAL A 85 -14.19 -14.67 5.78
C VAL A 85 -13.53 -15.10 7.06
N GLU A 86 -13.43 -16.41 7.27
CA GLU A 86 -12.73 -16.97 8.42
C GLU A 86 -11.28 -16.47 8.40
N TYR A 87 -10.91 -15.76 9.45
CA TYR A 87 -9.62 -15.11 9.57
C TYR A 87 -9.02 -15.45 10.92
N PHE A 88 -8.00 -16.28 10.89
CA PHE A 88 -7.23 -16.59 12.10
C PHE A 88 -6.06 -15.62 12.18
N ASN A 89 -6.28 -14.51 12.88
CA ASN A 89 -5.21 -13.57 13.12
C ASN A 89 -4.31 -14.06 14.26
N ILE A 90 -3.17 -14.65 13.90
CA ILE A 90 -2.13 -15.00 14.89
C ILE A 90 -1.42 -13.76 15.43
N PHE A 91 -1.58 -12.61 14.78
CA PHE A 91 -1.02 -11.34 15.19
C PHE A 91 -2.06 -10.64 16.05
N ASN A 92 -1.70 -10.20 17.25
CA ASN A 92 -2.62 -9.46 18.14
C ASN A 92 -2.78 -7.99 17.69
N GLY A 93 -3.09 -7.77 16.41
CA GLY A 93 -3.06 -6.49 15.72
C GLY A 93 -3.22 -6.67 14.20
N LEU A 94 -3.14 -5.60 13.43
CA LEU A 94 -3.30 -5.71 11.97
C LEU A 94 -2.13 -6.47 11.33
N PRO A 95 -2.39 -7.32 10.33
CA PRO A 95 -1.35 -8.02 9.56
C PRO A 95 -0.53 -7.06 8.69
N LEU A 96 -0.98 -5.82 8.49
CA LEU A 96 -0.26 -4.80 7.74
C LEU A 96 0.47 -3.86 8.68
N ILE A 97 1.77 -3.67 8.42
CA ILE A 97 2.64 -2.72 9.12
C ILE A 97 3.05 -1.64 8.13
N GLU A 98 2.82 -0.38 8.49
CA GLU A 98 3.26 0.76 7.70
C GLU A 98 4.72 1.14 8.01
N PHE A 99 5.47 1.41 6.95
CA PHE A 99 6.82 1.95 7.01
C PHE A 99 6.81 3.32 6.36
N VAL A 100 7.18 4.34 7.13
CA VAL A 100 7.19 5.73 6.69
C VAL A 100 8.63 6.19 6.48
N GLU A 101 8.93 6.78 5.33
CA GLU A 101 10.28 7.27 4.98
C GLU A 101 10.61 8.58 5.71
N ASN A 102 9.61 9.44 5.91
CA ASN A 102 9.71 10.73 6.58
C ASN A 102 8.33 11.20 7.07
N ASP A 103 8.30 12.13 8.01
CA ASP A 103 7.05 12.65 8.61
C ASP A 103 6.06 13.23 7.59
N PHE A 104 6.56 13.65 6.42
CA PHE A 104 5.73 14.19 5.34
C PHE A 104 5.12 13.11 4.43
N ARG A 105 5.55 11.85 4.56
CA ARG A 105 5.19 10.73 3.69
C ARG A 105 5.45 11.05 2.21
N GLN A 106 6.56 11.74 1.94
CA GLN A 106 6.92 12.20 0.60
C GLN A 106 8.11 11.42 0.04
N SER A 107 8.12 11.27 -1.29
CA SER A 107 9.25 10.71 -2.03
C SER A 107 10.55 11.49 -1.78
N ILE A 108 11.70 10.79 -1.80
CA ILE A 108 13.02 11.42 -1.64
C ILE A 108 13.33 12.44 -2.73
N PHE A 109 12.71 12.30 -3.92
CA PHE A 109 12.93 13.18 -5.06
C PHE A 109 11.77 14.16 -5.29
N GLU A 110 10.73 14.17 -4.43
CA GLU A 110 9.53 14.99 -4.67
C GLU A 110 9.88 16.48 -4.81
N GLN A 111 10.82 16.98 -4.01
CA GLN A 111 11.25 18.38 -4.03
C GLN A 111 11.94 18.80 -5.35
N VAL A 112 12.59 17.86 -6.04
CA VAL A 112 13.35 18.14 -7.30
C VAL A 112 12.61 17.69 -8.55
N LYS A 113 11.46 17.01 -8.41
CA LYS A 113 10.64 16.46 -9.50
C LYS A 113 10.28 17.49 -10.57
N ASN A 114 9.91 18.71 -10.15
CA ASN A 114 9.58 19.78 -11.09
C ASN A 114 10.79 20.22 -11.93
N LEU A 115 11.99 20.27 -11.33
CA LEU A 115 13.21 20.58 -12.04
C LEU A 115 13.55 19.50 -13.07
N ILE A 116 13.45 18.22 -12.67
CA ILE A 116 13.66 17.07 -13.56
C ILE A 116 12.68 17.12 -14.75
N ASN A 117 11.40 17.38 -14.47
CA ASN A 117 10.37 17.47 -15.51
C ASN A 117 10.62 18.63 -16.48
N HIS A 118 11.01 19.81 -15.98
CA HIS A 118 11.36 20.94 -16.84
C HIS A 118 12.61 20.67 -17.68
N PHE A 119 13.63 20.06 -17.09
CA PHE A 119 14.84 19.67 -17.81
C PHE A 119 14.52 18.68 -18.95
N ASN A 120 13.75 17.63 -18.65
CA ASN A 120 13.29 16.65 -19.65
C ASN A 120 12.47 17.30 -20.77
N LYS A 121 11.59 18.24 -20.43
CA LYS A 121 10.77 18.97 -21.41
C LYS A 121 11.63 19.85 -22.33
N ALA A 122 12.62 20.56 -21.78
CA ALA A 122 13.53 21.40 -22.57
C ALA A 122 14.35 20.58 -23.57
N LEU A 123 14.88 19.42 -23.12
CA LEU A 123 15.60 18.50 -24.01
C LEU A 123 14.69 17.91 -25.09
N SER A 124 13.48 17.51 -24.73
CA SER A 124 12.49 16.96 -25.68
C SER A 124 12.07 17.99 -26.72
N SER A 125 11.84 19.26 -26.33
CA SER A 125 11.54 20.34 -27.27
C SER A 125 12.67 20.53 -28.28
N LYS A 126 13.92 20.60 -27.80
CA LYS A 126 15.08 20.81 -28.66
C LYS A 126 15.32 19.66 -29.64
N ALA A 127 15.03 18.42 -29.23
CA ALA A 127 15.12 17.26 -30.11
C ALA A 127 14.02 17.25 -31.20
N ASN A 128 12.87 17.84 -30.91
CA ASN A 128 11.72 17.91 -31.82
C ASN A 128 11.76 19.11 -32.78
N ASP A 129 12.60 20.11 -32.50
CA ASP A 129 12.86 21.28 -33.36
C ASP A 129 13.85 20.98 -34.53
N ILE A 130 14.13 19.70 -34.82
CA ILE A 130 14.93 19.19 -35.94
C ILE A 130 14.01 18.56 -36.97
#